data_AF-A0A7C5Y2K9-F1
#
_entry.id   AF-A0A7C5Y2K9-F1
#
_cell.length_a   1.000
_cell.length_b   1.000
_cell.length_c   1.000
_cell.angle_alpha   90.00
_cell.angle_beta   90.00
_cell.angle_gamma   90.00
#
_symmetry.space_group_name_H-M   'P 1'
#
loop_
_entity.id
_entity.type
_entity.pdbx_description
1 polymer ?
#
loop_
_entity_poly.entity_id
_entity_poly.type
_entity_poly.pdbx_seq_one_letter_code
_entity_poly.pdbx_strand_id
1 'polypeptide(L)' 'MALYKPSRSKKEIIENILRDLDPSLRESARVLLENMTLEELSEIKREDIIKRLEELKKRLVK' A
#
# COMPACT_ATOMS: atom_id res chain seq x y z
N MET A 1 30.51 -13.85 7.87
CA MET A 1 30.25 -13.33 6.51
C MET A 1 28.82 -12.84 6.47
N ALA A 2 28.59 -11.57 6.11
CA ALA A 2 27.34 -10.84 6.32
C ALA A 2 26.13 -11.48 5.59
N LEU A 3 25.03 -11.71 6.32
CA LEU A 3 23.71 -12.00 5.77
C LEU A 3 23.14 -10.73 5.14
N TYR A 4 23.54 -10.42 3.91
CA TYR A 4 22.83 -9.44 3.10
C TYR A 4 21.60 -10.14 2.49
N LYS A 5 20.43 -9.97 3.11
CA LYS A 5 19.15 -10.28 2.48
C LYS A 5 18.54 -8.97 1.97
N PRO A 6 18.70 -8.59 0.68
CA PRO A 6 18.02 -7.43 0.12
C PRO A 6 16.59 -7.80 -0.27
N SER A 7 15.86 -8.45 0.64
CA SER A 7 14.46 -8.77 0.44
C SER A 7 13.68 -7.79 1.29
N ARG A 8 13.56 -6.52 0.85
CA ARG A 8 12.49 -5.65 1.35
C ARG A 8 11.22 -6.45 1.20
N SER A 9 10.71 -6.96 2.32
CA SER A 9 9.58 -7.87 2.26
C SER A 9 8.38 -7.05 1.84
N LYS A 10 7.48 -7.62 1.02
CA LYS A 10 6.24 -6.96 0.59
C LYS A 10 5.56 -6.25 1.77
N LYS A 11 5.54 -6.92 2.92
CA LYS A 11 5.07 -6.40 4.21
C LYS A 11 5.74 -5.09 4.65
N GLU A 12 7.07 -4.99 4.56
CA GLU A 12 7.83 -3.81 4.98
C GLU A 12 7.55 -2.60 4.06
N ILE A 13 7.38 -2.85 2.76
CA ILE A 13 6.98 -1.81 1.80
C ILE A 13 5.57 -1.31 2.13
N ILE A 14 4.63 -2.23 2.39
CA ILE A 14 3.26 -1.89 2.78
C ILE A 14 3.26 -1.09 4.09
N GLU A 15 3.99 -1.53 5.12
CA GLU A 15 4.04 -0.83 6.41
C GLU A 15 4.61 0.58 6.28
N ASN A 16 5.63 0.78 5.46
CA ASN A 16 6.17 2.12 5.19
C ASN A 16 5.15 3.02 4.51
N ILE A 17 4.47 2.53 3.47
CA ILE A 17 3.41 3.27 2.77
C ILE A 17 2.26 3.63 3.72
N LEU A 18 1.84 2.68 4.56
CA LEU A 18 0.75 2.87 5.53
C LEU A 18 1.09 3.87 6.63
N ARG A 19 2.37 4.00 6.99
CA ARG A 19 2.81 4.93 8.04
C ARG A 19 2.53 6.37 7.66
N ASP A 20 2.69 6.71 6.38
CA ASP A 20 2.49 8.04 5.82
C ASP A 20 1.02 8.34 5.48
N LEU A 21 0.14 7.33 5.57
CA LEU A 21 -1.30 7.46 5.34
C LEU A 21 -2.07 7.79 6.62
N ASP A 22 -3.18 8.50 6.43
CA ASP A 22 -4.13 8.82 7.50
C ASP A 22 -4.65 7.55 8.18
N PRO A 23 -4.77 7.54 9.53
CA PRO A 23 -5.21 6.36 10.27
C PRO A 23 -6.55 5.79 9.79
N SER A 24 -7.47 6.65 9.36
CA SER A 24 -8.79 6.26 8.85
C SER A 24 -8.73 5.52 7.51
N LEU A 25 -7.67 5.71 6.73
CA LEU A 25 -7.48 5.11 5.41
C LEU A 25 -6.58 3.88 5.45
N ARG A 26 -5.85 3.64 6.54
CA ARG A 26 -4.86 2.56 6.64
C ARG A 26 -5.45 1.18 6.42
N GLU A 27 -6.64 0.90 6.93
CA GLU A 27 -7.24 -0.43 6.80
C GLU A 27 -7.59 -0.73 5.33
N SER A 28 -8.28 0.21 4.69
CA SER A 28 -8.62 0.10 3.27
C SER A 28 -7.37 0.09 2.38
N ALA A 29 -6.36 0.89 2.72
CA ALA A 29 -5.09 0.91 2.02
C ALA A 29 -4.34 -0.40 2.20
N ARG A 30 -4.35 -1.00 3.40
CA ARG A 30 -3.71 -2.30 3.66
C ARG A 30 -4.31 -3.37 2.78
N VAL A 31 -5.63 -3.50 2.77
CA VAL A 31 -6.33 -4.47 1.91
C VAL A 31 -5.96 -4.25 0.45
N LEU A 32 -5.93 -2.99 -0.01
CA LEU A 32 -5.56 -2.67 -1.39
C LEU A 32 -4.12 -3.10 -1.70
N LEU A 33 -3.15 -2.70 -0.87
CA LEU A 33 -1.73 -2.95 -1.07
C LEU A 33 -1.35 -4.43 -0.90
N GLU A 34 -2.03 -5.17 -0.03
CA GLU A 34 -1.86 -6.62 0.13
C GLU A 34 -2.28 -7.39 -1.12
N ASN A 35 -3.24 -6.88 -1.89
CA ASN A 35 -3.67 -7.48 -3.15
C ASN A 35 -2.79 -7.12 -4.36
N MET A 36 -1.84 -6.19 -4.21
CA MET A 36 -0.93 -5.77 -5.30
C MET A 36 0.30 -6.66 -5.42
N THR A 37 0.93 -6.72 -6.59
CA THR A 37 2.22 -7.40 -6.75
C THR A 37 3.37 -6.57 -6.16
N LEU A 38 4.54 -7.20 -5.99
CA LEU A 38 5.74 -6.50 -5.52
C LEU A 38 6.20 -5.39 -6.49
N GLU A 39 6.08 -5.63 -7.79
CA GLU A 39 6.39 -4.64 -8.84
C GLU A 39 5.45 -3.44 -8.73
N GLU A 40 4.15 -3.68 -8.64
CA GLU A 40 3.17 -2.60 -8.48
C GLU A 40 3.43 -1.79 -7.20
N LEU A 41 3.77 -2.44 -6.08
CA LEU A 41 4.11 -1.76 -4.83
C LEU A 41 5.40 -0.93 -4.89
N SER A 42 6.32 -1.30 -5.78
CA SER A 42 7.56 -0.55 -5.98
C SER A 42 7.38 0.70 -6.86
N GLU A 43 6.37 0.69 -7.73
CA GLU A 43 6.08 1.80 -8.66
C GLU A 43 4.93 2.70 -8.18
N ILE A 44 4.11 2.23 -7.24
CA ILE A 44 2.92 2.97 -6.79
C ILE A 44 3.29 4.27 -6.08
N LYS A 45 2.68 5.37 -6.52
CA LYS A 45 2.77 6.66 -5.83
C LYS A 45 1.66 6.79 -4.81
N ARG A 46 1.91 7.62 -3.79
CA ARG A 46 0.91 7.95 -2.76
C ARG A 46 -0.39 8.49 -3.35
N GLU A 47 -0.29 9.32 -4.40
CA GLU A 47 -1.45 9.90 -5.10
C GLU A 47 -2.35 8.81 -5.70
N ASP A 48 -1.76 7.76 -6.27
CA ASP A 48 -2.51 6.64 -6.85
C ASP A 48 -3.27 5.85 -5.79
N ILE A 49 -2.67 5.68 -4.61
CA ILE A 49 -3.31 5.01 -3.48
C ILE A 49 -4.54 5.79 -3.04
N ILE A 50 -4.39 7.11 -2.84
CA ILE A 50 -5.51 7.98 -2.42
C ILE A 50 -6.62 7.94 -3.46
N LYS A 51 -6.29 8.05 -4.75
CA LYS A 51 -7.28 7.99 -5.84
C LYS A 51 -8.05 6.67 -5.85
N ARG A 52 -7.34 5.54 -5.72
CA ARG A 52 -7.99 4.21 -5.66
C ARG A 52 -8.89 4.07 -4.43
N LEU A 53 -8.48 4.61 -3.27
CA LEU A 53 -9.30 4.62 -2.06
C LEU A 53 -10.57 5.47 -2.22
N GLU A 54 -10.47 6.64 -2.87
CA GLU A 54 -11.64 7.47 -3.18
C GLU A 54 -12.60 6.76 -4.13
N GLU A 55 -12.09 6.08 -5.16
CA GLU A 55 -12.92 5.30 -6.08
C GLU A 55 -13.64 4.15 -5.36
N LEU A 56 -12.95 3.44 -4.46
CA LEU A 56 -13.57 2.41 -3.61
C LEU A 56 -14.69 3.00 -2.75
N LYS A 57 -14.43 4.14 -2.11
CA LYS A 57 -15.44 4.84 -1.30
C LYS A 57 -16.66 5.25 -2.15
N LYS A 58 -16.45 5.77 -3.36
CA LYS A 58 -17.54 6.14 -4.28
C LYS A 58 -18.38 4.94 -4.71
N ARG A 59 -17.76 3.77 -4.91
CA ARG A 59 -18.48 2.54 -5.27
C ARG A 59 -19.34 2.00 -4.12
N LEU A 60 -18.87 2.14 -2.87
CA LEU A 60 -19.61 1.67 -1.68
C LEU A 60 -20.78 2.57 -1.28
N VAL A 61 -20.80 3.82 -1.74
CA VAL A 61 -21.87 4.80 -1.46
C VAL A 61 -22.98 4.77 -2.52
N LYS A 62 -22.86 3.91 -3.54
CA LYS A 62 -23.84 3.75 -4.62
C LYS A 62 -24.73 2.55 -4.39
#